data_AF-A0AAU3CHS6-F1
#
_entry.id   AF-A0AAU3CHS6-F1
#
_cell.length_a   1.000
_cell.length_b   1.000
_cell.length_c   1.000
_cell.angle_alpha   90.00
_cell.angle_beta   90.00
_cell.angle_gamma   90.00
#
_symmetry.space_group_name_H-M   'P 1'
#
loop_
_entity.id
_entity.type
_entity.pdbx_description
1 polymer ?
#
loop_
_entity_poly.entity_id
_entity_poly.type
_entity_poly.pdbx_seq_one_letter_code
_entity_poly.pdbx_strand_id
1 'polypeptide(L)'
;MSDQQPPTDPVLSHVQPLSGGLYGDKPYEAALSDLRAAVAEVSAALAETEDPAVTEDLTRYQVDLNRAHLQLRPDDTAALERAHVLCRTARRYLTTGAA
;
A
#
# COMPACT_ATOMS: atom_id res chain seq x y z
N MET A 1 -23.53 -17.00 -44.42
CA MET A 1 -23.35 -16.94 -42.97
C MET A 1 -21.99 -16.33 -42.76
N SER A 2 -21.93 -15.08 -42.27
CA SER A 2 -20.64 -14.39 -42.08
C SER A 2 -20.11 -14.76 -40.71
N ASP A 3 -19.00 -15.50 -40.68
CA ASP A 3 -18.23 -15.80 -39.48
C ASP A 3 -17.57 -14.50 -38.99
N GLN A 4 -18.17 -13.85 -37.99
CA GLN A 4 -17.49 -12.79 -37.25
C GLN A 4 -16.44 -13.45 -36.34
N GLN A 5 -15.20 -13.41 -36.80
CA GLN A 5 -14.04 -13.78 -36.00
C GLN A 5 -13.94 -12.81 -34.79
N PRO A 6 -13.85 -13.31 -33.54
CA PRO A 6 -13.79 -12.45 -32.38
C PRO A 6 -12.54 -11.55 -32.46
N PRO A 7 -12.62 -10.29 -31.97
CA PRO A 7 -11.49 -9.38 -31.99
C PRO A 7 -10.30 -10.00 -31.24
N THR A 8 -9.15 -10.04 -31.91
CA THR A 8 -7.87 -10.55 -31.39
C THR A 8 -7.15 -9.59 -30.46
N ASP A 9 -7.66 -8.36 -30.32
CA ASP A 9 -7.05 -7.36 -29.47
C ASP A 9 -7.33 -7.69 -27.99
N PRO A 10 -6.29 -7.74 -27.14
CA PRO A 10 -6.48 -7.94 -25.71
C PRO A 10 -7.44 -6.91 -25.14
N VAL A 11 -8.36 -7.34 -24.26
CA VAL A 11 -9.35 -6.45 -23.62
C VAL A 11 -8.69 -5.24 -22.97
N LEU A 12 -7.46 -5.40 -22.45
CA LEU A 12 -6.67 -4.33 -21.84
C LEU A 12 -6.19 -3.26 -22.85
N SER A 13 -6.07 -3.59 -24.15
CA SER A 13 -5.76 -2.61 -25.22
C SER A 13 -6.88 -1.58 -25.41
N HIS A 14 -8.10 -1.89 -24.96
CA HIS A 14 -9.26 -1.01 -25.05
C HIS A 14 -9.51 -0.21 -23.77
N VAL A 15 -8.78 -0.49 -22.70
CA VAL A 15 -8.88 0.25 -21.44
C VAL A 15 -7.91 1.41 -21.51
N GLN A 16 -8.43 2.59 -21.85
CA GLN A 16 -7.65 3.82 -21.73
C GLN A 16 -7.59 4.18 -20.24
N PRO A 17 -6.40 4.16 -19.59
CA PRO A 17 -6.31 4.54 -18.19
C PRO A 17 -6.72 6.00 -18.05
N LEU A 18 -7.69 6.27 -17.17
CA LEU A 18 -8.05 7.63 -16.81
C LEU A 18 -6.83 8.30 -16.17
N SER A 19 -6.44 9.45 -16.70
CA SER A 19 -5.43 10.31 -16.11
C SER A 19 -5.84 10.60 -14.67
N GLY A 20 -5.08 10.10 -13.71
CA GLY A 20 -5.38 10.27 -12.29
C GLY A 20 -6.47 9.34 -11.76
N GLY A 21 -6.60 8.08 -12.19
CA GLY A 21 -7.41 7.05 -11.50
C GLY A 21 -8.85 7.46 -11.14
N LEU A 22 -9.53 6.72 -10.25
CA LEU A 22 -10.82 7.20 -9.71
C LEU A 22 -10.62 8.28 -8.62
N TYR A 23 -9.39 8.38 -8.08
CA TYR A 23 -9.00 9.23 -6.94
C TYR A 23 -7.65 9.95 -7.12
N GLY A 24 -7.07 9.98 -8.30
CA GLY A 24 -5.68 10.38 -8.55
C GLY A 24 -5.36 11.87 -8.50
N ASP A 25 -6.30 12.70 -8.06
CA ASP A 25 -6.00 14.04 -7.54
C ASP A 25 -5.89 14.07 -6.00
N LYS A 26 -6.03 12.93 -5.31
CA LYS A 26 -6.46 12.92 -3.90
C LYS A 26 -5.41 12.37 -2.94
N PRO A 27 -5.31 12.96 -1.73
CA PRO A 27 -4.56 12.44 -0.57
C PRO A 27 -4.74 10.94 -0.30
N TYR A 28 -5.85 10.35 -0.77
CA TYR A 28 -6.11 8.92 -0.71
C TYR A 28 -5.07 8.07 -1.44
N GLU A 29 -4.76 8.38 -2.71
CA GLU A 29 -3.78 7.60 -3.48
C GLU A 29 -2.38 7.74 -2.90
N ALA A 30 -2.05 8.94 -2.39
CA ALA A 30 -0.80 9.17 -1.68
C ALA A 30 -0.70 8.28 -0.42
N ALA A 31 -1.73 8.30 0.44
CA ALA A 31 -1.78 7.46 1.64
C ALA A 31 -1.76 5.96 1.31
N LEU A 32 -2.45 5.54 0.26
CA LEU A 32 -2.49 4.16 -0.20
C LEU A 32 -1.11 3.69 -0.70
N SER A 33 -0.44 4.52 -1.50
CA SER A 33 0.93 4.25 -1.97
C SER A 33 1.91 4.17 -0.80
N ASP A 34 1.80 5.09 0.16
CA ASP A 34 2.68 5.14 1.34
C ASP A 34 2.50 3.88 2.20
N LEU A 35 1.26 3.44 2.42
CA LEU A 35 0.95 2.20 3.14
C LEU A 35 1.55 0.98 2.46
N ARG A 36 1.41 0.86 1.13
CA ARG A 36 1.95 -0.28 0.38
C ARG A 36 3.48 -0.33 0.45
N ALA A 37 4.14 0.82 0.35
CA ALA A 37 5.58 0.91 0.49
C ALA A 37 6.03 0.53 1.91
N ALA A 38 5.39 1.07 2.95
CA ALA A 38 5.71 0.74 4.34
C ALA A 38 5.49 -0.74 4.66
N VAL A 39 4.44 -1.38 4.13
CA VAL A 39 4.23 -2.83 4.28
C VAL A 39 5.37 -3.62 3.63
N ALA A 40 5.80 -3.23 2.43
CA ALA A 40 6.90 -3.90 1.75
C ALA A 40 8.21 -3.77 2.55
N GLU A 41 8.53 -2.57 3.04
CA GLU A 41 9.70 -2.28 3.86
C GLU A 41 9.71 -3.09 5.17
N VAL A 42 8.59 -3.11 5.91
CA VAL A 42 8.47 -3.90 7.14
C VAL A 42 8.56 -5.40 6.86
N SER A 43 7.98 -5.87 5.75
CA SER A 43 8.04 -7.29 5.37
C SER A 43 9.46 -7.72 5.00
N ALA A 44 10.23 -6.84 4.35
CA ALA A 44 11.64 -7.09 4.07
C ALA A 44 12.45 -7.17 5.37
N ALA A 45 12.26 -6.22 6.28
CA ALA A 45 12.95 -6.23 7.57
C ALA A 45 12.60 -7.46 8.44
N LEU A 46 11.34 -7.91 8.41
CA LEU A 46 10.92 -9.16 9.07
C LEU A 46 11.64 -10.39 8.52
N ALA A 47 11.97 -10.41 7.23
CA ALA A 47 12.70 -11.51 6.62
C ALA A 47 14.19 -11.52 6.96
N GLU A 48 14.74 -10.37 7.37
CA GLU A 48 16.17 -10.17 7.64
C GLU A 48 16.53 -10.24 9.13
N THR A 49 15.57 -10.00 10.03
CA THR A 49 15.82 -9.95 11.47
C THR A 49 15.77 -11.33 12.14
N GLU A 50 16.73 -11.61 13.00
CA GLU A 50 16.74 -12.79 13.90
C GLU A 50 16.42 -12.42 15.35
N ASP A 51 16.35 -11.12 15.68
CA ASP A 51 16.03 -10.64 17.02
C ASP A 51 14.51 -10.80 17.31
N PRO A 52 14.12 -11.58 18.34
CA PRO A 52 12.72 -11.78 18.70
C PRO A 52 11.96 -10.50 19.09
N ALA A 53 12.63 -9.54 19.73
CA ALA A 53 12.01 -8.28 20.15
C ALA A 53 11.71 -7.39 18.93
N VAL A 54 12.66 -7.31 18.01
CA VAL A 54 12.47 -6.60 16.72
C VAL A 54 11.40 -7.29 15.89
N THR A 55 11.38 -8.62 15.86
CA THR A 55 10.36 -9.40 15.14
C THR A 55 8.94 -9.13 15.67
N GLU A 56 8.77 -9.05 17.00
CA GLU A 56 7.48 -8.76 17.61
C GLU A 56 6.96 -7.36 17.22
N ASP A 57 7.82 -6.35 17.34
CA ASP A 57 7.46 -4.97 17.01
C ASP A 57 7.16 -4.80 15.51
N LEU A 58 7.96 -5.41 14.62
CA LEU A 58 7.70 -5.37 13.19
C LEU A 58 6.41 -6.11 12.81
N THR A 59 6.11 -7.24 13.46
CA THR A 59 4.84 -7.95 13.28
C THR A 59 3.67 -7.06 13.69
N ARG A 60 3.80 -6.31 14.79
CA ARG A 60 2.79 -5.34 15.24
C ARG A 60 2.57 -4.25 14.20
N TYR A 61 3.64 -3.65 13.68
CA TYR A 61 3.54 -2.67 12.59
C TYR A 61 2.89 -3.26 11.35
N GLN A 62 3.20 -4.50 10.97
CA GLN A 62 2.58 -5.15 9.81
C GLN A 62 1.07 -5.33 9.99
N VAL A 63 0.62 -5.74 11.17
CA VAL A 63 -0.82 -5.84 11.50
C VAL A 63 -1.50 -4.47 11.43
N ASP A 64 -0.89 -3.44 12.01
CA ASP A 64 -1.47 -2.10 12.04
C ASP A 64 -1.54 -1.46 10.64
N LEU A 65 -0.48 -1.63 9.82
CA LEU A 65 -0.44 -1.16 8.44
C LEU A 65 -1.51 -1.87 7.58
N ASN A 66 -1.65 -3.18 7.71
CA ASN A 66 -2.67 -3.94 7.00
C ASN A 66 -4.09 -3.53 7.42
N ARG A 67 -4.31 -3.29 8.72
CA ARG A 67 -5.59 -2.77 9.22
C ARG A 67 -5.89 -1.40 8.63
N ALA A 68 -4.92 -0.49 8.63
CA ALA A 68 -5.07 0.85 8.05
C ALA A 68 -5.40 0.77 6.55
N HIS A 69 -4.75 -0.12 5.80
CA HIS A 69 -5.02 -0.33 4.37
C HIS A 69 -6.47 -0.80 4.11
N LEU A 70 -7.01 -1.72 4.91
CA LEU A 70 -8.38 -2.21 4.76
C LEU A 70 -9.45 -1.17 5.14
N GLN A 71 -9.12 -0.33 6.12
CA GLN A 71 -10.03 0.69 6.65
C GLN A 71 -9.95 2.02 5.91
N LEU A 72 -8.95 2.22 5.05
CA LEU A 72 -8.76 3.48 4.34
C LEU A 72 -9.98 3.83 3.48
N ARG A 73 -10.45 5.07 3.61
CA ARG A 73 -11.55 5.62 2.81
C ARG A 73 -11.12 6.95 2.21
N PRO A 74 -11.48 7.24 0.95
CA PRO A 74 -11.07 8.48 0.28
C PRO A 74 -11.50 9.76 1.00
N ASP A 75 -12.66 9.74 1.66
CA ASP A 75 -13.26 10.94 2.26
C ASP A 75 -12.92 11.08 3.76
N ASP A 76 -12.26 10.10 4.37
CA ASP A 76 -11.82 10.14 5.78
C ASP A 76 -10.42 10.74 5.89
N THR A 77 -10.33 12.05 5.78
CA THR A 77 -9.07 12.81 5.85
C THR A 77 -8.26 12.52 7.12
N ALA A 78 -8.92 12.29 8.25
CA ALA A 78 -8.27 11.95 9.51
C ALA A 78 -7.63 10.55 9.44
N ALA A 79 -8.28 9.58 8.78
CA ALA A 79 -7.66 8.28 8.53
C ALA A 79 -6.47 8.37 7.57
N LEU A 80 -6.54 9.21 6.54
CA LEU A 80 -5.42 9.44 5.63
C LEU A 80 -4.20 10.00 6.36
N GLU A 81 -4.40 10.98 7.24
CA GLU A 81 -3.32 11.55 8.05
C GLU A 81 -2.74 10.51 9.04
N ARG A 82 -3.61 9.76 9.73
CA ARG A 82 -3.17 8.66 10.62
C ARG A 82 -2.35 7.62 9.85
N ALA A 83 -2.73 7.28 8.62
CA ALA A 83 -1.98 6.36 7.78
C ALA A 83 -0.56 6.88 7.49
N HIS A 84 -0.41 8.15 7.12
CA HIS A 84 0.92 8.75 6.92
C HIS A 84 1.76 8.80 8.20
N VAL A 85 1.15 9.10 9.35
CA VAL A 85 1.84 9.07 10.65
C VAL A 85 2.31 7.65 10.99
N LEU A 86 1.47 6.64 10.76
CA LEU A 86 1.83 5.24 10.97
C LEU A 86 2.99 4.81 10.07
N CYS A 87 2.95 5.14 8.77
CA CYS A 87 4.03 4.85 7.83
C CYS A 87 5.35 5.50 8.26
N ARG A 88 5.32 6.77 8.67
CA ARG A 88 6.52 7.47 9.17
C ARG A 88 7.05 6.85 10.47
N THR A 89 6.17 6.42 11.36
CA THR A 89 6.56 5.77 12.62
C THR A 89 7.24 4.43 12.36
N ALA A 90 6.65 3.59 11.50
CA ALA A 90 7.23 2.32 11.10
C ALA A 90 8.60 2.51 10.44
N ARG A 91 8.73 3.45 9.50
CA ARG A 91 10.01 3.79 8.85
C ARG A 91 11.05 4.28 9.84
N ARG A 92 10.65 5.15 10.78
CA ARG A 92 11.56 5.61 11.83
C ARG A 92 12.07 4.44 12.65
N TYR A 93 11.19 3.52 13.05
CA TYR A 93 11.59 2.31 13.77
C TYR A 93 12.62 1.50 12.98
N LEU A 94 12.39 1.28 11.68
CA LEU A 94 13.35 0.60 10.80
C LEU A 94 14.72 1.30 10.76
N THR A 95 14.76 2.64 10.78
CA THR A 95 16.02 3.39 10.75
C THR A 95 16.74 3.48 12.11
N THR A 96 16.03 3.39 13.24
CA THR A 96 16.61 3.64 14.57
C THR A 96 16.66 2.43 15.49
N GLY A 97 15.91 1.38 15.20
CA GLY A 97 15.68 0.24 16.10
C GLY A 97 15.91 -1.14 15.49
N ALA A 98 16.31 -1.24 14.23
CA ALA A 98 16.68 -2.50 13.57
C ALA A 98 18.22 -2.67 13.43
N ALA A 99 19.00 -1.98 14.26
CA ALA A 99 20.47 -2.01 14.27
C ALA A 99 21.00 -2.80 15.46
#